data_AF-A0A5R9BZF4-F1
#
_entry.id   AF-A0A5R9BZF4-F1
#
_cell.length_a   1.000
_cell.length_b   1.000
_cell.length_c   1.000
_cell.angle_alpha   90.00
_cell.angle_beta   90.00
_cell.angle_gamma   90.00
#
_symmetry.space_group_name_H-M   'P 1'
#
loop_
_entity.id
_entity.type
_entity.pdbx_description
1 polymer ?
#
loop_
_entity_poly.entity_id
_entity_poly.type
_entity_poly.pdbx_seq_one_letter_code
_entity_poly.pdbx_strand_id
1 'polypeptide(L)'
;MATQLHIYDNWIYFINAEDEFSLYKMDLNGNDVQSVHAEFTTDLAVYNNQLIISSSEEERDLKTIIRDTPGNYHSTIMNEEMRDLVKWADYYYYIGENEGLYRVKTTLESEPEVLVEYNISNFTIMEQGIFYSLYRRSSMYLEEDNGVYQMDFEGKERKLVYKVNDTVEIAKVNGDLLFRVTGEYGYENINWYELGTDQ
;
A
#
# COMPACT_ATOMS: atom_id res chain seq x y z
N MET A 1 -2.61 8.11 -19.36
CA MET A 1 -3.51 7.73 -18.25
C MET A 1 -2.66 7.56 -17.00
N ALA A 2 -3.12 8.04 -15.85
CA ALA A 2 -2.43 7.78 -14.58
C ALA A 2 -2.95 6.47 -13.95
N THR A 3 -2.05 5.62 -13.44
CA THR A 3 -2.41 4.35 -12.78
C THR A 3 -2.43 4.46 -11.26
N GLN A 4 -1.67 5.40 -10.70
CA GLN A 4 -1.63 5.70 -9.28
C GLN A 4 -1.34 7.18 -9.08
N LEU A 5 -1.88 7.76 -8.01
CA LEU A 5 -1.74 9.16 -7.68
C LEU A 5 -1.59 9.35 -6.16
N HIS A 6 -0.62 10.16 -5.75
CA HIS A 6 -0.47 10.62 -4.37
C HIS A 6 -0.45 12.14 -4.34
N ILE A 7 -1.08 12.72 -3.32
CA ILE A 7 -1.04 14.17 -3.08
C ILE A 7 -0.22 14.41 -1.83
N TYR A 8 0.80 15.24 -1.94
CA TYR A 8 1.62 15.65 -0.80
C TYR A 8 2.00 17.13 -0.92
N ASP A 9 1.69 17.88 0.13
CA ASP A 9 1.79 19.36 0.14
C ASP A 9 1.05 19.98 -1.05
N ASN A 10 1.76 20.66 -1.96
CA ASN A 10 1.17 21.33 -3.12
C ASN A 10 1.42 20.58 -4.45
N TRP A 11 1.81 19.30 -4.38
CA TRP A 11 2.15 18.47 -5.54
C TRP A 11 1.27 17.23 -5.65
N ILE A 12 0.95 16.89 -6.89
CA ILE A 12 0.37 15.62 -7.31
C ILE A 12 1.51 14.79 -7.89
N TYR A 13 1.80 13.63 -7.31
CA TYR A 13 2.72 12.63 -7.85
C TYR A 13 1.91 11.54 -8.54
N PHE A 14 2.32 11.09 -9.72
CA PHE A 14 1.55 10.10 -10.47
C PHE A 14 2.40 9.26 -11.42
N ILE A 15 2.00 8.01 -11.60
CA ILE A 15 2.60 7.08 -12.57
C ILE A 15 1.91 7.28 -13.91
N ASN A 16 2.67 7.60 -14.95
CA ASN A 16 2.16 7.82 -16.29
C ASN A 16 2.23 6.55 -17.15
N ALA A 17 1.11 5.84 -17.30
CA ALA A 17 1.04 4.63 -18.11
C ALA A 17 1.19 4.86 -19.63
N GLU A 18 1.09 6.11 -20.10
CA GLU A 18 1.37 6.44 -21.50
C GLU A 18 2.87 6.67 -21.79
N ASP A 19 3.67 6.81 -20.73
CA ASP A 19 5.11 7.06 -20.82
C ASP A 19 5.88 6.01 -20.02
N GLU A 20 5.68 4.74 -20.42
CA GLU A 20 6.40 3.58 -19.89
C GLU A 20 6.32 3.44 -18.36
N PHE A 21 5.20 3.86 -17.76
CA PHE A 21 5.00 3.87 -16.30
C PHE A 21 6.04 4.70 -15.55
N SER A 22 6.53 5.77 -16.15
CA SER A 22 7.41 6.75 -15.51
C SER A 22 6.67 7.56 -14.45
N LEU A 23 7.39 8.00 -13.42
CA LEU A 23 6.87 8.83 -12.33
C LEU A 23 7.04 10.33 -12.63
N TYR A 24 5.94 11.05 -12.51
CA TYR A 24 5.87 12.49 -12.68
C TYR A 24 5.32 13.18 -11.44
N LYS A 25 5.48 14.50 -11.38
CA LYS A 25 4.72 15.37 -10.49
C LYS A 25 4.21 16.62 -11.21
N MET A 26 3.15 17.21 -10.70
CA MET A 26 2.57 18.47 -11.18
C MET A 26 1.95 19.24 -10.01
N ASP A 27 1.70 20.53 -10.18
CA ASP A 27 0.99 21.32 -9.17
C ASP A 27 -0.48 20.86 -9.03
N LEU A 28 -1.17 21.30 -7.97
CA LEU A 28 -2.58 20.95 -7.73
C LEU A 28 -3.55 21.43 -8.83
N ASN A 29 -3.12 22.36 -9.69
CA ASN A 29 -3.90 22.87 -10.81
C ASN A 29 -3.59 22.15 -12.13
N GLY A 30 -2.71 21.13 -12.11
CA GLY A 30 -2.30 20.36 -13.27
C GLY A 30 -1.24 21.04 -14.16
N ASN A 31 -0.56 22.09 -13.67
CA ASN A 31 0.54 22.75 -14.37
C ASN A 31 1.91 22.26 -13.85
N ASP A 32 2.98 22.75 -14.48
CA ASP A 32 4.37 22.47 -14.08
C ASP A 32 4.68 20.97 -13.95
N VAL A 33 4.34 20.23 -15.02
CA VAL A 33 4.59 18.79 -15.10
C VAL A 33 6.10 18.55 -15.20
N GLN A 34 6.64 17.80 -14.23
CA GLN A 34 8.06 17.50 -14.09
C GLN A 34 8.26 15.99 -13.96
N SER A 35 9.24 15.45 -14.68
CA SER A 35 9.69 14.06 -14.48
C SER A 35 10.40 13.94 -13.13
N VAL A 36 10.06 12.91 -12.37
CA VAL A 36 10.64 12.60 -11.05
C VAL A 36 11.51 11.35 -11.14
N HIS A 37 11.04 10.34 -11.86
CA HIS A 37 11.79 9.12 -12.16
C HIS A 37 11.33 8.59 -13.52
N ALA A 38 12.26 8.52 -14.47
CA ALA A 38 11.97 8.15 -15.86
C ALA A 38 12.04 6.63 -16.11
N GLU A 39 12.24 5.83 -15.07
CA GLU A 39 12.26 4.37 -15.17
C GLU A 39 10.89 3.80 -14.77
N PHE A 40 10.67 2.54 -15.14
CA PHE A 40 9.43 1.82 -14.91
C PHE A 40 9.11 1.78 -13.40
N THR A 41 7.99 2.40 -13.03
CA THR A 41 7.53 2.49 -11.64
C THR A 41 6.28 1.62 -11.46
N THR A 42 6.33 0.67 -10.53
CA THR A 42 5.17 -0.17 -10.18
C THR A 42 4.35 0.41 -9.03
N ASP A 43 5.00 1.10 -8.10
CA ASP A 43 4.35 1.71 -6.95
C ASP A 43 5.11 2.94 -6.45
N LEU A 44 4.40 3.84 -5.78
CA LEU A 44 4.98 4.97 -5.08
C LEU A 44 4.30 5.22 -3.73
N ALA A 45 5.03 5.84 -2.81
CA ALA A 45 4.42 6.45 -1.64
C ALA A 45 5.15 7.74 -1.24
N VAL A 46 4.41 8.73 -0.74
CA VAL A 46 4.97 10.02 -0.31
C VAL A 46 4.71 10.25 1.17
N TYR A 47 5.77 10.36 1.98
CA TYR A 47 5.71 10.53 3.43
C TYR A 47 6.65 11.61 3.92
N ASN A 48 6.14 12.70 4.50
CA ASN A 48 6.94 13.74 5.15
C ASN A 48 8.21 14.14 4.35
N ASN A 49 8.05 14.37 3.05
CA ASN A 49 9.11 14.73 2.09
C ASN A 49 10.06 13.58 1.69
N GLN A 50 9.72 12.34 2.01
CA GLN A 50 10.31 11.12 1.46
C GLN A 50 9.40 10.59 0.35
N LEU A 51 9.98 10.28 -0.80
CA LEU A 51 9.31 9.60 -1.91
C LEU A 51 9.91 8.20 -2.02
N ILE A 52 9.08 7.19 -1.85
CA ILE A 52 9.49 5.79 -1.97
C ILE A 52 8.94 5.28 -3.28
N ILE A 53 9.78 4.60 -4.04
CA ILE A 53 9.48 4.17 -5.40
C ILE A 53 9.85 2.69 -5.49
N SER A 54 8.87 1.86 -5.80
CA SER A 54 9.11 0.51 -6.30
C SER A 54 9.26 0.61 -7.81
N SER A 55 10.45 0.30 -8.32
CA SER A 55 10.78 0.43 -9.74
C SER A 55 11.61 -0.74 -10.23
N SER A 56 11.74 -0.87 -11.54
CA SER A 56 12.68 -1.81 -12.14
C SER A 56 13.46 -1.18 -13.30
N GLU A 57 14.75 -1.51 -13.37
CA GLU A 57 15.60 -1.15 -14.52
C GLU A 57 15.30 -2.06 -15.72
N GLU A 58 14.90 -3.30 -15.47
CA GLU A 58 14.39 -4.28 -16.44
C GLU A 58 13.18 -5.01 -15.81
N GLU A 59 12.26 -5.58 -16.58
CA GLU A 59 11.06 -6.29 -16.07
C GLU A 59 11.33 -7.40 -15.02
N ARG A 60 12.59 -7.76 -14.74
CA ARG A 60 12.97 -8.85 -13.83
C ARG A 60 13.79 -8.42 -12.61
N ASP A 61 14.22 -7.16 -12.52
CA ASP A 61 15.06 -6.65 -11.43
C ASP A 61 14.33 -5.52 -10.67
N LEU A 62 13.20 -5.87 -10.05
CA LEU A 62 12.42 -4.97 -9.20
C LEU A 62 13.22 -4.60 -7.95
N LYS A 63 13.28 -3.31 -7.65
CA LYS A 63 14.01 -2.70 -6.53
C LYS A 63 13.15 -1.60 -5.92
N THR A 64 13.27 -1.43 -4.60
CA THR A 64 12.66 -0.28 -3.93
C THR A 64 13.72 0.76 -3.55
N ILE A 65 13.48 1.99 -3.97
CA ILE A 65 14.35 3.15 -3.80
C ILE A 65 13.63 4.19 -2.92
N ILE A 66 14.29 4.70 -1.89
CA ILE A 66 13.79 5.85 -1.13
C ILE A 66 14.55 7.11 -1.56
N ARG A 67 13.80 8.11 -1.98
CA ARG A 67 14.27 9.46 -2.29
C ARG A 67 13.92 10.38 -1.13
N ASP A 68 14.91 10.75 -0.33
CA ASP A 68 14.74 11.80 0.67
C ASP A 68 14.88 13.15 -0.01
N THR A 69 13.80 13.94 -0.05
CA THR A 69 13.75 15.31 -0.58
C THR A 69 14.11 15.45 -2.08
N PRO A 70 13.71 16.56 -2.74
CA PRO A 70 14.24 16.89 -4.05
C PRO A 70 15.74 17.21 -3.93
N GLY A 71 16.61 16.27 -4.30
CA GLY A 71 18.05 16.50 -4.50
C GLY A 71 19.02 15.57 -3.76
N ASN A 72 18.56 14.74 -2.81
CA ASN A 72 19.40 13.72 -2.18
C ASN A 72 18.92 12.32 -2.56
N TYR A 73 19.80 11.60 -3.27
CA TYR A 73 19.55 10.25 -3.74
C TYR A 73 20.16 9.27 -2.74
N HIS A 74 19.33 8.54 -2.00
CA HIS A 74 19.78 7.30 -1.38
C HIS A 74 19.58 6.18 -2.40
N SER A 75 20.66 5.46 -2.73
CA SER A 75 20.59 4.27 -3.58
C SER A 75 19.81 3.16 -2.87
N THR A 76 19.13 2.33 -3.66
CA THR A 76 18.35 1.12 -3.33
C THR A 76 18.40 0.69 -1.86
N ILE A 77 17.26 0.71 -1.18
CA ILE A 77 17.15 0.23 0.21
C ILE A 77 16.95 -1.28 0.22
N MET A 78 16.13 -1.81 -0.72
CA MET A 78 15.85 -3.24 -0.79
C MET A 78 15.75 -3.71 -2.25
N ASN A 79 16.19 -4.95 -2.48
CA ASN A 79 16.05 -5.64 -3.76
C ASN A 79 14.75 -6.45 -3.78
N GLU A 80 13.64 -5.80 -3.43
CA GLU A 80 12.31 -6.38 -3.52
C GLU A 80 11.27 -5.33 -3.92
N GLU A 81 10.20 -5.81 -4.54
CA GLU A 81 9.02 -5.02 -4.84
C GLU A 81 8.22 -4.76 -3.55
N MET A 82 7.82 -3.51 -3.35
CA MET A 82 6.93 -3.12 -2.25
C MET A 82 5.64 -2.54 -2.84
N ARG A 83 4.54 -3.28 -2.73
CA ARG A 83 3.21 -2.85 -3.19
C ARG A 83 2.36 -2.32 -2.05
N ASP A 84 1.47 -1.37 -2.32
CA ASP A 84 0.55 -0.73 -1.35
C ASP A 84 1.30 -0.19 -0.11
N LEU A 85 2.49 0.39 -0.30
CA LEU A 85 3.39 0.77 0.78
C LEU A 85 2.79 1.80 1.75
N VAL A 86 2.83 1.50 3.04
CA VAL A 86 2.42 2.40 4.13
C VAL A 86 3.53 2.61 5.16
N LYS A 87 3.94 3.86 5.39
CA LYS A 87 4.82 4.21 6.52
C LYS A 87 4.00 4.45 7.78
N TRP A 88 4.31 3.74 8.86
CA TRP A 88 3.74 3.95 10.18
C TRP A 88 4.81 3.85 11.26
N ALA A 89 4.98 4.91 12.05
CA ALA A 89 6.08 5.06 13.00
C ALA A 89 7.45 4.75 12.34
N ASP A 90 8.18 3.78 12.90
CA ASP A 90 9.53 3.37 12.48
C ASP A 90 9.52 2.20 11.48
N TYR A 91 8.36 1.88 10.89
CA TYR A 91 8.21 0.78 9.94
C TYR A 91 7.61 1.24 8.61
N TYR A 92 8.05 0.57 7.56
CA TYR A 92 7.36 0.45 6.28
C TYR A 92 6.58 -0.85 6.26
N TYR A 93 5.30 -0.80 5.93
CA TYR A 93 4.43 -1.94 5.74
C TYR A 93 4.04 -2.03 4.27
N TYR A 94 3.96 -3.23 3.72
CA TYR A 94 3.78 -3.41 2.29
C TYR A 94 3.29 -4.82 1.99
N ILE A 95 2.70 -4.95 0.81
CA ILE A 95 2.46 -6.23 0.18
C ILE A 95 3.71 -6.61 -0.61
N GLY A 96 4.32 -7.73 -0.23
CA GLY A 96 5.59 -8.19 -0.76
C GLY A 96 5.46 -9.54 -1.46
N GLU A 97 6.48 -10.38 -1.32
CA GLU A 97 6.51 -11.71 -1.93
C GLU A 97 5.28 -12.54 -1.58
N ASN A 98 4.75 -13.27 -2.56
CA ASN A 98 3.55 -14.10 -2.45
C ASN A 98 2.28 -13.35 -2.01
N GLU A 99 2.23 -12.04 -2.26
CA GLU A 99 1.12 -11.16 -1.83
C GLU A 99 0.92 -11.15 -0.30
N GLY A 100 1.95 -11.52 0.46
CA GLY A 100 1.92 -11.47 1.92
C GLY A 100 2.03 -10.04 2.45
N LEU A 101 1.65 -9.83 3.70
CA LEU A 101 1.84 -8.56 4.39
C LEU A 101 3.14 -8.58 5.18
N TYR A 102 4.03 -7.65 4.89
CA TYR A 102 5.35 -7.53 5.50
C TYR A 102 5.48 -6.19 6.22
N ARG A 103 6.44 -6.13 7.14
CA ARG A 103 6.98 -4.86 7.64
C ARG A 103 8.49 -4.90 7.68
N VAL A 104 9.13 -3.76 7.45
CA VAL A 104 10.57 -3.58 7.64
C VAL A 104 10.82 -2.27 8.37
N LYS A 105 11.82 -2.22 9.25
CA LYS A 105 12.18 -0.95 9.90
C LYS A 105 12.63 0.05 8.85
N THR A 106 12.37 1.33 9.08
CA THR A 106 12.75 2.42 8.17
C THR A 106 14.26 2.67 8.09
N THR A 107 15.06 1.86 8.79
CA THR A 107 16.52 1.90 8.78
C THR A 107 17.08 1.01 7.67
N LEU A 108 18.08 1.52 6.93
CA LEU A 108 18.64 0.96 5.68
C LEU A 108 19.19 -0.50 5.73
N GLU A 109 19.31 -1.13 6.91
CA GLU A 109 19.93 -2.47 7.07
C GLU A 109 19.02 -3.49 7.77
N SER A 110 17.70 -3.31 7.70
CA SER A 110 16.75 -4.21 8.37
C SER A 110 16.20 -5.29 7.43
N GLU A 111 16.07 -6.50 7.96
CA GLU A 111 15.38 -7.59 7.26
C GLU A 111 13.86 -7.45 7.41
N PRO A 112 13.09 -7.77 6.36
CA PRO A 112 11.63 -7.85 6.43
C PRO A 112 11.13 -8.88 7.46
N GLU A 113 10.06 -8.51 8.16
CA GLU A 113 9.27 -9.38 9.02
C GLU A 113 7.94 -9.69 8.33
N VAL A 114 7.58 -10.98 8.23
CA VAL A 114 6.27 -11.41 7.71
C VAL A 114 5.22 -11.26 8.81
N LEU A 115 4.13 -10.53 8.51
CA LEU A 115 2.96 -10.42 9.39
C LEU A 115 1.82 -11.36 8.94
N VAL A 116 1.66 -11.53 7.63
CA VAL A 116 0.68 -12.46 7.03
C VAL A 116 1.33 -13.17 5.86
N GLU A 117 1.46 -14.50 5.95
CA GLU A 117 2.10 -15.34 4.92
C GLU A 117 1.22 -15.59 3.67
N TYR A 118 -0.08 -15.30 3.76
CA TYR A 118 -1.06 -15.60 2.71
C TYR A 118 -1.41 -14.35 1.90
N ASN A 119 -1.91 -14.56 0.68
CA ASN A 119 -2.22 -13.47 -0.22
C ASN A 119 -3.31 -12.57 0.38
N ILE A 120 -2.92 -11.34 0.72
CA ILE A 120 -3.82 -10.25 1.08
C ILE A 120 -4.11 -9.40 -0.15
N SER A 121 -5.34 -8.88 -0.27
CA SER A 121 -5.68 -8.00 -1.38
C SER A 121 -5.32 -6.56 -1.10
N ASN A 122 -5.53 -6.09 0.13
CA ASN A 122 -5.29 -4.71 0.54
C ASN A 122 -5.13 -4.63 2.06
N PHE A 123 -4.50 -3.55 2.54
CA PHE A 123 -4.40 -3.24 3.96
C PHE A 123 -4.40 -1.73 4.23
N THR A 124 -4.71 -1.36 5.46
CA THR A 124 -4.53 -0.02 5.99
C THR A 124 -4.09 -0.08 7.44
N ILE A 125 -3.49 1.02 7.92
CA ILE A 125 -2.92 1.11 9.27
C ILE A 125 -3.57 2.26 10.03
N MET A 126 -3.98 1.97 11.26
CA MET A 126 -4.65 2.90 12.15
C MET A 126 -4.09 2.76 13.56
N GLU A 127 -4.47 3.66 14.47
CA GLU A 127 -3.99 3.61 15.86
C GLU A 127 -4.41 2.31 16.57
N GLN A 128 -5.55 1.75 16.17
CA GLN A 128 -6.11 0.51 16.71
C GLN A 128 -5.43 -0.76 16.17
N GLY A 129 -4.51 -0.64 15.21
CA GLY A 129 -3.80 -1.77 14.61
C GLY A 129 -3.86 -1.79 13.09
N ILE A 130 -3.67 -2.98 12.54
CA ILE A 130 -3.59 -3.22 11.09
C ILE A 130 -4.88 -3.86 10.63
N PHE A 131 -5.50 -3.29 9.61
CA PHE A 131 -6.69 -3.82 8.97
C PHE A 131 -6.33 -4.30 7.58
N TYR A 132 -6.76 -5.50 7.20
CA TYR A 132 -6.43 -6.08 5.91
C TYR A 132 -7.51 -7.04 5.44
N SER A 133 -7.54 -7.31 4.15
CA SER A 133 -8.44 -8.29 3.54
C SER A 133 -7.67 -9.40 2.85
N LEU A 134 -8.19 -10.62 2.93
CA LEU A 134 -7.66 -11.75 2.19
C LEU A 134 -8.19 -11.76 0.76
N TYR A 135 -7.39 -12.25 -0.19
CA TYR A 135 -7.95 -12.68 -1.47
C TYR A 135 -8.94 -13.82 -1.26
N ARG A 136 -10.03 -13.82 -2.03
CA ARG A 136 -11.08 -14.85 -1.97
C ARG A 136 -10.53 -16.29 -2.02
N ARG A 137 -9.46 -16.51 -2.78
CA ARG A 137 -8.81 -17.82 -2.92
C ARG A 137 -7.96 -18.20 -1.71
N SER A 138 -7.39 -17.24 -0.99
CA SER A 138 -6.58 -17.50 0.20
C SER A 138 -7.44 -18.08 1.32
N SER A 139 -8.65 -17.56 1.51
CA SER A 139 -9.56 -18.06 2.56
C SER A 139 -9.95 -19.53 2.37
N MET A 140 -9.94 -20.02 1.12
CA MET A 140 -10.24 -21.42 0.80
C MET A 140 -9.17 -22.38 1.36
N TYR A 141 -7.93 -21.92 1.50
CA TYR A 141 -6.83 -22.73 2.06
C TYR A 141 -6.74 -22.65 3.59
N LEU A 142 -7.32 -21.60 4.19
CA LEU A 142 -7.20 -21.30 5.61
C LEU A 142 -8.36 -21.83 6.46
N GLU A 143 -9.40 -22.41 5.85
CA GLU A 143 -10.69 -22.69 6.51
C GLU A 143 -11.28 -21.45 7.18
N GLU A 144 -10.99 -20.28 6.62
CA GLU A 144 -11.37 -18.99 7.18
C GLU A 144 -12.43 -18.29 6.33
N ASP A 145 -13.20 -17.45 7.01
CA ASP A 145 -14.17 -16.60 6.35
C ASP A 145 -13.48 -15.49 5.53
N ASN A 146 -14.01 -15.19 4.35
CA ASN A 146 -13.57 -13.99 3.65
C ASN A 146 -14.03 -12.73 4.41
N GLY A 147 -13.16 -11.73 4.44
CA GLY A 147 -13.52 -10.45 5.01
C GLY A 147 -12.35 -9.55 5.35
N VAL A 148 -12.69 -8.50 6.10
CA VAL A 148 -11.74 -7.57 6.69
C VAL A 148 -11.36 -8.09 8.07
N TYR A 149 -10.07 -8.26 8.27
CA TYR A 149 -9.43 -8.66 9.51
C TYR A 149 -8.77 -7.46 10.18
N GLN A 150 -8.68 -7.53 11.50
CA GLN A 150 -7.85 -6.65 12.32
C GLN A 150 -6.80 -7.51 13.04
N MET A 151 -5.59 -7.01 13.18
CA MET A 151 -4.54 -7.56 14.02
C MET A 151 -3.76 -6.44 14.72
N ASP A 152 -2.99 -6.79 15.75
CA ASP A 152 -2.06 -5.84 16.36
C ASP A 152 -0.84 -5.58 15.45
N PHE A 153 0.01 -4.62 15.83
CA PHE A 153 1.17 -4.25 15.03
C PHE A 153 2.24 -5.35 14.95
N GLU A 154 2.20 -6.34 15.84
CA GLU A 154 3.12 -7.49 15.90
C GLU A 154 2.59 -8.70 15.13
N GLY A 155 1.48 -8.55 14.38
CA GLY A 155 0.87 -9.62 13.59
C GLY A 155 0.07 -10.62 14.42
N LYS A 156 -0.30 -10.29 15.67
CA LYS A 156 -1.02 -11.16 16.60
C LYS A 156 -2.46 -10.67 16.81
N GLU A 157 -3.21 -11.42 17.62
CA GLU A 157 -4.59 -11.08 18.00
C GLU A 157 -5.53 -10.86 16.81
N ARG A 158 -5.33 -11.67 15.77
CA ARG A 158 -6.08 -11.59 14.52
C ARG A 158 -7.56 -11.91 14.75
N LYS A 159 -8.45 -11.01 14.31
CA LYS A 159 -9.90 -11.17 14.36
C LYS A 159 -10.58 -10.71 13.07
N LEU A 160 -11.63 -11.42 12.66
CA LEU A 160 -12.51 -10.98 11.58
C LEU A 160 -13.43 -9.86 12.10
N VAL A 161 -13.35 -8.66 11.52
CA VAL A 161 -14.19 -7.51 11.93
C VAL A 161 -15.38 -7.28 11.00
N TYR A 162 -15.28 -7.72 9.74
CA TYR A 162 -16.36 -7.59 8.78
C TYR A 162 -16.32 -8.73 7.75
N LYS A 163 -17.41 -9.48 7.59
CA LYS A 163 -17.48 -10.63 6.68
C LYS A 163 -17.96 -10.20 5.29
N VAL A 164 -17.11 -10.37 4.27
CA VAL A 164 -17.41 -10.04 2.85
C VAL A 164 -16.69 -11.00 1.93
N ASN A 165 -17.23 -11.23 0.73
CA ASN A 165 -16.65 -12.20 -0.20
C ASN A 165 -15.30 -11.77 -0.79
N ASP A 166 -15.16 -10.49 -1.12
CA ASP A 166 -13.95 -9.94 -1.73
C ASP A 166 -13.89 -8.45 -1.45
N THR A 167 -12.71 -7.97 -1.04
CA THR A 167 -12.46 -6.55 -0.78
C THR A 167 -11.43 -6.06 -1.76
N VAL A 168 -11.79 -5.00 -2.48
CA VAL A 168 -10.97 -4.42 -3.53
C VAL A 168 -10.04 -3.35 -2.96
N GLU A 169 -10.53 -2.56 -2.01
CA GLU A 169 -9.79 -1.43 -1.46
C GLU A 169 -10.31 -1.11 -0.05
N ILE A 170 -9.40 -0.79 0.88
CA ILE A 170 -9.69 -0.34 2.23
C ILE A 170 -9.03 1.04 2.43
N ALA A 171 -9.84 2.02 2.79
CA ALA A 171 -9.41 3.38 3.07
C ALA A 171 -9.76 3.77 4.52
N LYS A 172 -8.84 4.50 5.15
CA LYS A 172 -9.07 5.15 6.44
C LYS A 172 -9.80 6.47 6.22
N VAL A 173 -10.94 6.66 6.89
CA VAL A 173 -11.69 7.94 6.86
C VAL A 173 -12.09 8.31 8.28
N ASN A 174 -11.59 9.43 8.81
CA ASN A 174 -11.93 9.93 10.15
C ASN A 174 -11.75 8.94 11.33
N GLY A 175 -10.86 7.95 11.19
CA GLY A 175 -10.69 6.92 12.23
C GLY A 175 -11.61 5.71 12.06
N ASP A 176 -12.40 5.66 10.99
CA ASP A 176 -13.21 4.53 10.54
C ASP A 176 -12.64 3.91 9.26
N LEU A 177 -13.26 2.81 8.83
CA LEU A 177 -12.95 2.14 7.57
C LEU A 177 -14.03 2.41 6.52
N LEU A 178 -13.59 2.81 5.33
CA LEU A 178 -14.37 2.80 4.10
C LEU A 178 -13.77 1.75 3.18
N PHE A 179 -14.55 0.79 2.68
CA PHE A 179 -13.99 -0.24 1.82
C PHE A 179 -14.93 -0.62 0.67
N ARG A 180 -14.32 -0.88 -0.48
CA ARG A 180 -15.00 -1.34 -1.70
C ARG A 180 -15.02 -2.86 -1.72
N VAL A 181 -16.18 -3.43 -1.93
CA VAL A 181 -16.37 -4.89 -1.97
C VAL A 181 -16.97 -5.32 -3.30
N THR A 182 -16.53 -6.47 -3.79
CA THR A 182 -17.12 -7.10 -4.98
C THR A 182 -18.12 -8.15 -4.54
N GLY A 183 -19.38 -7.93 -4.88
CA GLY A 183 -20.46 -8.88 -4.68
C GLY A 183 -20.36 -10.10 -5.60
N GLU A 184 -21.21 -11.09 -5.36
CA GLU A 184 -21.19 -12.40 -6.05
C GLU A 184 -21.37 -12.33 -7.58
N TYR A 185 -21.92 -11.21 -8.08
CA TYR A 185 -22.16 -10.95 -9.50
C TYR A 185 -21.31 -9.81 -10.08
N GLY A 186 -20.23 -9.42 -9.41
CA GLY A 186 -19.34 -8.34 -9.87
C GLY A 186 -19.87 -6.93 -9.58
N TYR A 187 -20.97 -6.78 -8.85
CA TYR A 187 -21.42 -5.48 -8.37
C TYR A 187 -20.48 -4.99 -7.27
N GLU A 188 -19.96 -3.78 -7.43
CA GLU A 188 -19.17 -3.12 -6.41
C GLU A 188 -20.08 -2.34 -5.45
N ASN A 189 -19.85 -2.49 -4.15
CA ASN A 189 -20.48 -1.67 -3.12
C ASN A 189 -19.42 -1.01 -2.26
N ILE A 190 -19.71 0.18 -1.76
CA ILE A 190 -18.89 0.88 -0.78
C ILE A 190 -19.53 0.66 0.60
N ASN A 191 -18.75 0.19 1.56
CA ASN A 191 -19.21 -0.05 2.93
C ASN A 191 -18.45 0.84 3.90
N TRP A 192 -19.16 1.35 4.90
CA TRP A 192 -18.61 2.08 6.03
C TRP A 192 -18.63 1.17 7.26
N TYR A 193 -17.51 1.07 7.97
CA TYR A 193 -17.41 0.36 9.24
C TYR A 193 -16.88 1.31 10.30
N GLU A 194 -17.78 1.67 11.21
CA GLU A 194 -17.46 2.50 12.37
C GLU A 194 -16.62 1.70 13.35
N LEU A 195 -15.39 2.16 13.56
CA LEU A 195 -14.54 1.62 14.62
C LEU A 195 -14.96 2.32 15.89
N GLY A 196 -15.92 1.69 16.58
CA GLY A 196 -16.61 2.24 17.76
C GLY A 196 -15.69 3.10 18.61
N THR A 197 -16.11 4.35 18.83
CA THR A 197 -15.44 5.24 19.79
C THR A 197 -15.69 4.70 21.18
N ASP A 198 -14.82 3.82 21.66
CA ASP A 198 -14.69 3.62 23.10
C ASP A 198 -14.11 4.93 23.66
N GLN A 199 -15.02 5.85 24.06
CA GLN A 199 -14.71 6.99 24.92
C GLN A 199 -14.55 6.53 26.37
#